data_AF-A0A3Q0J2C4-F1
#
_entry.id   AF-A0A3Q0J2C4-F1
#
_cell.length_a   1.000
_cell.length_b   1.000
_cell.length_c   1.000
_cell.angle_alpha   90.00
_cell.angle_beta   90.00
_cell.angle_gamma   90.00
#
_symmetry.space_group_name_H-M   'P 1'
#
loop_
_entity.id
_entity.type
_entity.pdbx_description
1 polymer ?
#
loop_
_entity_poly.entity_id
_entity_poly.type
_entity_poly.pdbx_seq_one_letter_code
_entity_poly.pdbx_strand_id
1 'polypeptide(L)'
;MKLALLKRGMDLNYYHHWIVDNMPVTWCYLTNDGQKYCNTGFPMGCYKHAYQDFCSSMIGEGSPNDMYYVFNHVDIRITYHSGEDEEWGSSFQGNGGRIIAVKITPRSISHIEEPGKPPVCSSAQGELQPMAVPKGKLDKPLQIKYTYSIMFQKNNTVKWSSRWDYILESTSHTNIHWFSILNSLMIVLFLSGMVAMIILRTLHKDIARYNQIDSGEDVQEEFGWKLVHGDVFRPPRKGMLLSVLLGSGIQILMMTMVTLAFACLGFLSPANRGALMTCAMVMYVCLGTPAGYISARIYKSFGGEKWKSNIILTSTLVPGVVFCLFFVMNLIFWAKDSSAAVPFSTLLALVSLWVWVSMPLTFIGSFFGFRKRAIEHPVRTNQIPRQIPEQSVYTQAIPGVIMGGVLPFGCIFIQLYFILSSIWSSQTYYMFGFLFLVFLILIITCSETTILLCYFHLCAEDYHWWWRSFITSGFTSIYLFIYCIHYFETRLNISDASSVFLYFGYTLIMVFLFFIMTGSIGFFATFYFVRKIYSVVKVD
;
A
#
# COMPACT_ATOMS: atom_id res chain seq x y z
N MET A 1 -17.32 -27.66 -27.72
CA MET A 1 -16.45 -26.56 -27.22
C MET A 1 -17.13 -25.69 -26.16
N LYS A 2 -18.27 -25.03 -26.44
CA LYS A 2 -18.95 -24.12 -25.48
C LYS A 2 -19.34 -24.75 -24.14
N LEU A 3 -19.91 -25.96 -24.14
CA LEU A 3 -20.27 -26.68 -22.91
C LEU A 3 -19.05 -27.03 -22.04
N ALA A 4 -17.93 -27.40 -22.67
CA ALA A 4 -16.70 -27.72 -21.94
C ALA A 4 -16.10 -26.47 -21.29
N LEU A 5 -16.19 -25.32 -21.96
CA LEU A 5 -15.83 -24.03 -21.37
C LEU A 5 -16.71 -23.67 -20.17
N LEU A 6 -18.03 -23.89 -20.27
CA LEU A 6 -18.97 -23.66 -19.17
C LEU A 6 -18.66 -24.57 -17.96
N LYS A 7 -18.41 -25.86 -18.18
CA LYS A 7 -18.02 -26.81 -17.12
C LYS A 7 -16.71 -26.38 -16.45
N ARG A 8 -15.69 -26.08 -17.26
CA ARG A 8 -14.41 -25.56 -16.76
C ARG A 8 -14.57 -24.27 -15.96
N GLY A 9 -15.46 -23.37 -16.38
CA GLY A 9 -15.77 -22.16 -15.63
C GLY A 9 -16.39 -22.44 -14.25
N MET A 10 -17.23 -23.48 -14.15
CA MET A 10 -17.81 -23.91 -12.86
C MET A 10 -16.75 -24.59 -11.99
N ASP A 11 -15.89 -25.44 -12.55
CA ASP A 11 -14.78 -26.08 -11.82
C ASP A 11 -13.78 -25.05 -11.26
N LEU A 12 -13.55 -23.97 -12.01
CA LEU A 12 -12.68 -22.87 -11.61
C LEU A 12 -13.39 -21.82 -10.74
N ASN A 13 -14.65 -22.04 -10.35
CA ASN A 13 -15.47 -21.12 -9.55
C ASN A 13 -15.48 -19.69 -10.12
N TYR A 14 -15.78 -19.52 -11.41
CA TYR A 14 -15.90 -18.17 -11.98
C TYR A 14 -17.10 -17.42 -11.39
N TYR A 15 -16.87 -16.15 -11.05
CA TYR A 15 -17.88 -15.24 -10.50
C TYR A 15 -18.36 -14.22 -11.54
N HIS A 16 -19.65 -13.89 -11.46
CA HIS A 16 -20.24 -12.74 -12.10
C HIS A 16 -20.13 -11.52 -11.17
N HIS A 17 -19.51 -10.45 -11.66
CA HIS A 17 -19.42 -9.17 -10.96
C HIS A 17 -20.34 -8.15 -11.63
N TRP A 18 -21.52 -7.94 -11.04
CA TRP A 18 -22.47 -6.93 -11.48
C TRP A 18 -22.33 -5.65 -10.67
N ILE A 19 -22.61 -4.52 -11.31
CA ILE A 19 -22.55 -3.19 -10.71
C ILE A 19 -23.90 -2.51 -10.91
N VAL A 20 -24.49 -2.02 -9.82
CA VAL A 20 -25.73 -1.25 -9.82
C VAL A 20 -25.47 0.02 -9.02
N ASP A 21 -25.71 1.20 -9.63
CA ASP A 21 -25.46 2.51 -9.00
C ASP A 21 -24.05 2.65 -8.40
N ASN A 22 -23.05 2.20 -9.17
CA ASN A 22 -21.64 2.16 -8.77
C ASN A 22 -21.33 1.31 -7.52
N MET A 23 -22.26 0.46 -7.08
CA MET A 23 -22.06 -0.51 -6.01
C MET A 23 -21.94 -1.93 -6.58
N PRO A 24 -21.01 -2.76 -6.07
CA PRO A 24 -20.98 -4.17 -6.42
C PRO A 24 -22.21 -4.85 -5.83
N VAL A 25 -22.80 -5.75 -6.61
CA VAL A 25 -23.87 -6.59 -6.08
C VAL A 25 -23.27 -7.63 -5.15
N THR A 26 -23.88 -7.82 -3.98
CA THR A 26 -23.42 -8.82 -3.02
C THR A 26 -24.30 -10.05 -3.04
N TRP A 27 -23.68 -11.18 -2.76
CA TRP A 27 -24.38 -12.42 -2.52
C TRP A 27 -23.93 -12.95 -1.16
N CYS A 28 -24.93 -13.24 -0.32
CA CYS A 28 -24.71 -13.72 1.03
C CYS A 28 -25.20 -15.14 1.16
N TYR A 29 -24.40 -16.01 1.75
CA TYR A 29 -24.76 -17.38 2.07
C TYR A 29 -24.41 -17.69 3.52
N LEU A 30 -25.08 -18.71 4.07
CA LEU A 30 -24.79 -19.22 5.40
C LEU A 30 -23.73 -20.32 5.28
N THR A 31 -22.67 -20.20 6.06
CA THR A 31 -21.67 -21.26 6.21
C THR A 31 -22.22 -22.34 7.15
N ASN A 32 -21.65 -23.54 7.12
CA ASN A 32 -22.03 -24.65 8.00
C ASN A 32 -21.99 -24.29 9.50
N ASP A 33 -21.17 -23.31 9.88
CA ASP A 33 -21.07 -22.77 11.25
C ASP A 33 -22.18 -21.77 11.63
N GLY A 34 -23.20 -21.59 10.78
CA GLY A 34 -24.30 -20.64 10.98
C GLY A 34 -23.92 -19.17 10.77
N GLN A 35 -22.65 -18.87 10.48
CA GLN A 35 -22.20 -17.52 10.16
C GLN A 35 -22.60 -17.12 8.74
N LYS A 36 -23.09 -15.89 8.59
CA LYS A 36 -23.45 -15.31 7.30
C LYS A 36 -22.23 -14.66 6.66
N TYR A 37 -21.78 -15.22 5.54
CA TYR A 37 -20.71 -14.63 4.74
C TYR A 37 -21.32 -13.94 3.52
N CYS A 38 -20.85 -12.74 3.19
CA CYS A 38 -21.24 -12.04 1.97
C CYS A 38 -20.02 -11.80 1.10
N ASN A 39 -20.10 -12.17 -0.17
CA ASN A 39 -19.07 -11.88 -1.15
C ASN A 39 -19.60 -10.86 -2.18
N THR A 40 -18.69 -10.13 -2.81
CA THR A 40 -19.00 -9.30 -3.96
C THR A 40 -19.01 -10.16 -5.22
N GLY A 41 -20.12 -10.13 -5.96
CA GLY A 41 -20.38 -11.05 -7.06
C GLY A 41 -20.96 -12.39 -6.61
N PHE A 42 -21.36 -13.20 -7.59
CA PHE A 42 -21.98 -14.51 -7.37
C PHE A 42 -21.46 -15.52 -8.39
N PRO A 43 -21.34 -16.82 -8.03
CA PRO A 43 -20.81 -17.84 -8.92
C PRO A 43 -21.72 -18.03 -10.15
N MET A 44 -21.15 -18.46 -11.27
CA MET A 44 -21.92 -18.81 -12.48
C MET A 44 -22.67 -20.15 -12.36
N GLY A 45 -22.26 -20.99 -11.42
CA GLY A 45 -22.80 -22.32 -11.18
C GLY A 45 -21.96 -23.05 -10.14
N CYS A 46 -22.28 -24.31 -9.89
CA CYS A 46 -21.48 -25.16 -9.01
C CYS A 46 -21.55 -26.62 -9.45
N TYR A 47 -20.55 -27.40 -9.02
CA TYR A 47 -20.57 -28.85 -9.15
C TYR A 47 -20.95 -29.48 -7.80
N LYS A 48 -21.96 -30.34 -7.80
CA LYS A 48 -22.41 -31.02 -6.57
C LYS A 48 -21.63 -32.32 -6.42
N HIS A 49 -20.66 -32.33 -5.49
CA HIS A 49 -19.98 -33.55 -5.09
C HIS A 49 -20.87 -34.41 -4.17
N ALA A 50 -20.48 -35.67 -3.98
CA ALA A 50 -21.15 -36.59 -3.05
C ALA A 50 -20.97 -36.22 -1.56
N TYR A 51 -19.98 -35.37 -1.23
CA TYR A 51 -19.78 -34.82 0.10
C TYR A 51 -20.49 -33.46 0.26
N GLN A 52 -20.75 -33.07 1.51
CA GLN A 52 -21.54 -31.86 1.82
C GLN A 52 -20.75 -30.59 1.51
N ASP A 53 -20.95 -30.09 0.30
CA ASP A 53 -20.30 -28.88 -0.20
C ASP A 53 -21.21 -27.66 -0.21
N PHE A 54 -20.57 -26.51 -0.42
CA PHE A 54 -21.22 -25.23 -0.69
C PHE A 54 -22.34 -25.31 -1.77
N CYS A 55 -22.19 -26.18 -2.77
CA CYS A 55 -23.21 -26.41 -3.81
C CYS A 55 -24.47 -27.11 -3.26
N SER A 56 -24.30 -28.01 -2.30
CA SER A 56 -25.39 -28.81 -1.71
C SER A 56 -26.35 -27.97 -0.88
N SER A 57 -25.86 -26.90 -0.23
CA SER A 57 -26.72 -25.98 0.53
C SER A 57 -27.59 -25.09 -0.36
N MET A 58 -27.23 -24.90 -1.64
CA MET A 58 -27.98 -24.05 -2.57
C MET A 58 -28.97 -24.81 -3.45
N ILE A 59 -28.73 -26.09 -3.72
CA ILE A 59 -29.48 -26.88 -4.73
C ILE A 59 -30.44 -27.89 -4.10
N GLY A 60 -30.47 -27.95 -2.77
CA GLY A 60 -31.32 -28.86 -2.01
C GLY A 60 -30.77 -30.29 -1.97
N GLU A 61 -31.06 -30.99 -0.87
CA GLU A 61 -30.55 -32.35 -0.64
C GLU A 61 -31.10 -33.36 -1.63
N GLY A 62 -32.32 -33.17 -2.14
CA GLY A 62 -33.00 -34.09 -3.07
C GLY A 62 -32.48 -34.12 -4.52
N SER A 63 -31.53 -33.26 -4.88
CA SER A 63 -31.01 -33.14 -6.25
C SER A 63 -29.85 -34.11 -6.53
N PRO A 64 -29.71 -34.67 -7.75
CA PRO A 64 -28.70 -35.69 -8.06
C PRO A 64 -27.25 -35.20 -7.82
N ASN A 65 -26.44 -36.09 -7.25
CA ASN A 65 -25.00 -35.88 -7.05
C ASN A 65 -24.22 -36.12 -8.36
N ASP A 66 -22.98 -35.63 -8.43
CA ASP A 66 -22.08 -35.72 -9.60
C ASP A 66 -22.59 -35.02 -10.88
N MET A 67 -23.33 -33.93 -10.68
CA MET A 67 -23.88 -33.09 -11.75
C MET A 67 -23.42 -31.64 -11.59
N TYR A 68 -23.28 -30.96 -12.72
CA TYR A 68 -23.08 -29.51 -12.76
C TYR A 68 -24.42 -28.80 -12.71
N TYR A 69 -24.50 -27.69 -12.01
CA TYR A 69 -25.69 -26.88 -11.93
C TYR A 69 -25.39 -25.45 -12.30
N VAL A 70 -26.11 -24.94 -13.29
CA VAL A 70 -25.93 -23.58 -13.78
C VAL A 70 -26.88 -22.66 -13.03
N PHE A 71 -26.38 -21.54 -12.51
CA PHE A 71 -27.22 -20.50 -11.93
C PHE A 71 -27.72 -19.58 -13.04
N ASN A 72 -28.87 -19.95 -13.58
CA ASN A 72 -29.52 -19.26 -14.69
C ASN A 72 -30.64 -18.33 -14.25
N HIS A 73 -31.07 -18.37 -12.98
CA HIS A 73 -32.01 -17.42 -12.42
C HIS A 73 -31.37 -16.60 -11.30
N VAL A 74 -31.70 -15.31 -11.23
CA VAL A 74 -31.15 -14.39 -10.23
C VAL A 74 -32.28 -13.60 -9.58
N ASP A 75 -32.47 -13.76 -8.28
CA ASP A 75 -33.35 -12.88 -7.50
C ASP A 75 -32.58 -11.66 -7.02
N ILE A 76 -32.94 -10.48 -7.50
CA ILE A 76 -32.30 -9.21 -7.17
C ILE A 76 -33.17 -8.49 -6.14
N ARG A 77 -32.63 -8.28 -4.94
CA ARG A 77 -33.25 -7.46 -3.90
C ARG A 77 -32.57 -6.10 -3.84
N ILE A 78 -33.28 -5.06 -4.22
CA ILE A 78 -32.81 -3.67 -4.19
C ILE A 78 -33.45 -2.97 -2.99
N THR A 79 -32.63 -2.63 -2.00
CA THR A 79 -33.06 -1.82 -0.86
C THR A 79 -32.80 -0.34 -1.16
N TYR A 80 -33.82 0.50 -0.98
CA TYR A 80 -33.74 1.93 -1.29
C TYR A 80 -34.26 2.80 -0.14
N HIS A 81 -33.70 4.00 -0.04
CA HIS A 81 -34.16 5.09 0.82
C HIS A 81 -35.16 5.93 0.04
N SER A 82 -36.40 6.05 0.51
CA SER A 82 -37.43 6.85 -0.15
C SER A 82 -37.16 8.35 0.03
N GLY A 83 -37.25 9.14 -1.03
CA GLY A 83 -37.14 10.59 -0.96
C GLY A 83 -38.41 11.31 -0.49
N GLU A 84 -39.51 10.59 -0.23
CA GLU A 84 -40.81 11.19 0.13
C GLU A 84 -40.74 12.14 1.33
N ASP A 85 -39.92 11.82 2.34
CA ASP A 85 -39.80 12.58 3.59
C ASP A 85 -38.53 13.45 3.65
N GLU A 86 -37.80 13.60 2.54
CA GLU A 86 -36.46 14.20 2.50
C GLU A 86 -36.38 15.39 1.53
N GLU A 87 -35.65 16.44 1.91
CA GLU A 87 -35.53 17.68 1.11
C GLU A 87 -34.99 17.43 -0.31
N TRP A 88 -34.03 16.51 -0.46
CA TRP A 88 -33.48 16.13 -1.77
C TRP A 88 -34.46 15.31 -2.63
N GLY A 89 -35.50 14.74 -2.02
CA GLY A 89 -36.53 13.99 -2.74
C GLY A 89 -37.51 14.92 -3.45
N SER A 90 -37.72 16.14 -2.95
CA SER A 90 -38.54 17.17 -3.60
C SER A 90 -38.03 17.58 -5.00
N SER A 91 -36.74 17.33 -5.27
CA SER A 91 -36.09 17.59 -6.57
C SER A 91 -36.43 16.55 -7.63
N PHE A 92 -36.91 15.37 -7.23
CA PHE A 92 -37.33 14.31 -8.13
C PHE A 92 -38.84 14.42 -8.34
N GLN A 93 -39.27 14.71 -9.57
CA GLN A 93 -40.69 14.68 -9.94
C GLN A 93 -41.19 13.21 -9.98
N GLY A 94 -41.45 12.60 -8.81
CA GLY A 94 -42.01 11.25 -8.66
C GLY A 94 -41.60 10.49 -7.39
N ASN A 95 -42.02 9.23 -7.28
CA ASN A 95 -41.60 8.28 -6.22
C ASN A 95 -40.12 7.88 -6.40
N GLY A 96 -39.20 8.82 -6.16
CA GLY A 96 -37.77 8.64 -6.26
C GLY A 96 -37.16 8.07 -4.99
N GLY A 97 -36.13 7.23 -5.13
CA GLY A 97 -35.41 6.68 -4.00
C GLY A 97 -33.94 6.44 -4.32
N ARG A 98 -33.06 6.64 -3.34
CA ARG A 98 -31.63 6.36 -3.49
C ARG A 98 -31.33 4.91 -3.09
N ILE A 99 -30.57 4.20 -3.91
CA ILE A 99 -30.23 2.80 -3.64
C ILE A 99 -29.22 2.73 -2.50
N ILE A 100 -29.53 1.89 -1.49
CA ILE A 100 -28.69 1.63 -0.32
C ILE A 100 -27.97 0.29 -0.45
N ALA A 101 -28.67 -0.77 -0.86
CA ALA A 101 -28.08 -2.10 -0.94
C ALA A 101 -28.65 -2.91 -2.10
N VAL A 102 -27.82 -3.76 -2.70
CA VAL A 102 -28.24 -4.69 -3.76
C VAL A 102 -27.73 -6.07 -3.40
N LYS A 103 -28.66 -6.98 -3.10
CA LYS A 103 -28.37 -8.37 -2.74
C LYS A 103 -28.94 -9.29 -3.82
N ILE A 104 -28.16 -10.27 -4.22
CA ILE A 104 -28.58 -11.30 -5.16
C ILE A 104 -28.67 -12.65 -4.46
N THR A 105 -29.69 -13.43 -4.84
CA THR A 105 -29.76 -14.87 -4.58
C THR A 105 -29.74 -15.60 -5.92
N PRO A 106 -28.65 -16.30 -6.28
CA PRO A 106 -28.61 -17.11 -7.48
C PRO A 106 -29.45 -18.39 -7.28
N ARG A 107 -30.19 -18.80 -8.32
CA ARG A 107 -30.98 -20.03 -8.36
C ARG A 107 -30.69 -20.79 -9.66
N SER A 108 -30.76 -22.12 -9.57
CA SER A 108 -30.75 -22.99 -10.74
C SER A 108 -32.18 -23.42 -11.04
N ILE A 109 -32.68 -23.15 -12.24
CA ILE A 109 -34.07 -23.46 -12.63
C ILE A 109 -34.07 -24.12 -14.00
N SER A 110 -34.59 -25.34 -14.08
CA SER A 110 -34.93 -25.99 -15.34
C SER A 110 -36.25 -25.41 -15.86
N HIS A 111 -36.17 -24.45 -16.78
CA HIS A 111 -37.36 -23.87 -17.40
C HIS A 111 -37.98 -24.87 -18.39
N ILE A 112 -39.14 -25.43 -18.02
CA ILE A 112 -39.96 -26.21 -18.94
C ILE A 112 -40.65 -25.24 -19.90
N GLU A 113 -40.48 -25.47 -21.21
CA GLU A 113 -41.10 -24.63 -22.23
C GLU A 113 -42.58 -24.97 -22.37
N GLU A 114 -43.46 -24.07 -21.93
CA GLU A 114 -44.86 -24.06 -22.38
C GLU A 114 -45.01 -23.02 -23.50
N PRO A 115 -45.49 -23.41 -24.70
CA PRO A 115 -45.70 -22.46 -25.80
C PRO A 115 -46.65 -21.34 -25.39
N GLY A 116 -46.23 -20.08 -25.55
CA GLY A 116 -47.08 -18.89 -25.36
C GLY A 116 -47.19 -18.36 -23.93
N LYS A 117 -46.49 -18.93 -22.94
CA LYS A 117 -46.45 -18.41 -21.56
C LYS A 117 -45.07 -17.89 -21.18
N PRO A 118 -44.97 -16.84 -20.35
CA PRO A 118 -43.69 -16.41 -19.80
C PRO A 118 -43.07 -17.52 -18.94
N PRO A 119 -41.73 -17.61 -18.86
CA PRO A 119 -41.06 -18.62 -18.06
C PRO A 119 -41.47 -18.50 -16.58
N VAL A 120 -41.95 -19.61 -16.01
CA VAL A 120 -42.33 -19.67 -14.59
C VAL A 120 -41.07 -19.52 -13.73
N CYS A 121 -40.98 -18.43 -12.97
CA CYS A 121 -39.82 -18.09 -12.13
C CYS A 121 -40.13 -18.19 -10.61
N SER A 122 -41.40 -18.32 -10.27
CA SER A 122 -41.92 -18.36 -8.89
C SER A 122 -42.84 -19.56 -8.74
N SER A 123 -42.48 -20.47 -7.84
CA SER A 123 -43.37 -21.54 -7.42
C SER A 123 -44.37 -20.97 -6.42
N ALA A 124 -45.65 -20.99 -6.77
CA ALA A 124 -46.71 -20.91 -5.77
C ALA A 124 -46.98 -22.27 -5.09
N GLN A 125 -46.44 -23.40 -5.60
CA GLN A 125 -46.92 -24.75 -5.27
C GLN A 125 -45.90 -25.93 -5.34
N GLY A 126 -44.58 -25.72 -5.53
CA GLY A 126 -43.60 -26.83 -5.46
C GLY A 126 -42.15 -26.46 -5.82
N GLU A 127 -41.17 -27.20 -5.29
CA GLU A 127 -39.74 -27.02 -5.58
C GLU A 127 -39.48 -27.09 -7.11
N LEU A 128 -38.99 -25.99 -7.68
CA LEU A 128 -38.57 -25.94 -9.08
C LEU A 128 -37.35 -26.85 -9.25
N GLN A 129 -37.38 -27.75 -10.24
CA GLN A 129 -36.26 -28.63 -10.48
C GLN A 129 -35.04 -27.83 -10.95
N PRO A 130 -33.85 -28.07 -10.37
CA PRO A 130 -32.64 -27.37 -10.76
C PRO A 130 -32.15 -27.80 -12.14
N MET A 131 -31.44 -26.90 -12.81
CA MET A 131 -30.87 -27.15 -14.14
C MET A 131 -29.61 -28.01 -14.02
N ALA A 132 -29.78 -29.33 -13.99
CA ALA A 132 -28.69 -30.30 -13.92
C ALA A 132 -28.05 -30.54 -15.31
N VAL A 133 -26.72 -30.50 -15.36
CA VAL A 133 -25.91 -30.75 -16.55
C VAL A 133 -24.96 -31.92 -16.24
N PRO A 134 -25.07 -33.05 -16.97
CA PRO A 134 -24.25 -34.23 -16.72
C PRO A 134 -22.77 -34.00 -17.03
N LYS A 135 -21.89 -34.71 -16.31
CA LYS A 135 -20.43 -34.69 -16.54
C LYS A 135 -20.06 -35.17 -17.94
N GLY A 136 -20.79 -36.15 -18.48
CA GLY A 136 -20.60 -36.73 -19.82
C GLY A 136 -20.96 -35.81 -21.00
N LYS A 137 -20.98 -36.41 -22.21
CA LYS A 137 -21.49 -35.76 -23.42
C LYS A 137 -23.01 -35.65 -23.33
N LEU A 138 -23.57 -34.56 -23.86
CA LEU A 138 -25.02 -34.45 -24.04
C LEU A 138 -25.41 -35.00 -25.40
N ASP A 139 -26.50 -35.75 -25.43
CA ASP A 139 -27.10 -36.30 -26.66
C ASP A 139 -27.94 -35.27 -27.43
N LYS A 140 -28.37 -34.19 -26.75
CA LYS A 140 -29.21 -33.12 -27.30
C LYS A 140 -28.58 -31.74 -27.10
N PRO A 141 -28.84 -30.76 -28.00
CA PRO A 141 -28.38 -29.39 -27.80
C PRO A 141 -28.99 -28.79 -26.53
N LEU A 142 -28.13 -28.34 -25.62
CA LEU A 142 -28.53 -27.69 -24.37
C LEU A 142 -28.92 -26.24 -24.62
N GLN A 143 -30.16 -25.88 -24.34
CA GLN A 143 -30.59 -24.47 -24.30
C GLN A 143 -30.76 -24.04 -22.85
N ILE A 144 -30.09 -22.95 -22.47
CA ILE A 144 -30.17 -22.36 -21.13
C ILE A 144 -30.86 -21.01 -21.25
N LYS A 145 -32.00 -20.86 -20.59
CA LYS A 145 -32.71 -19.58 -20.48
C LYS A 145 -32.26 -18.88 -19.20
N TYR A 146 -31.82 -17.63 -19.34
CA TYR A 146 -31.47 -16.79 -18.20
C TYR A 146 -32.66 -15.89 -17.86
N THR A 147 -33.02 -15.85 -16.58
CA THR A 147 -34.15 -15.06 -16.08
C THR A 147 -33.74 -14.33 -14.79
N TYR A 148 -34.43 -13.25 -14.45
CA TYR A 148 -34.19 -12.53 -13.21
C TYR A 148 -35.51 -12.06 -12.61
N SER A 149 -35.54 -11.91 -11.29
CA SER A 149 -36.64 -11.28 -10.56
C SER A 149 -36.10 -10.07 -9.81
N ILE A 150 -36.90 -9.00 -9.67
CA ILE A 150 -36.50 -7.80 -8.94
C ILE A 150 -37.52 -7.53 -7.84
N MET A 151 -37.04 -7.39 -6.61
CA MET A 151 -37.82 -6.97 -5.45
C MET A 151 -37.23 -5.68 -4.90
N PHE A 152 -38.04 -4.62 -4.87
CA PHE A 152 -37.69 -3.36 -4.23
C PHE A 152 -38.17 -3.37 -2.78
N GLN A 153 -37.28 -3.04 -1.84
CA GLN A 153 -37.57 -2.96 -0.41
C GLN A 153 -37.25 -1.57 0.12
N LYS A 154 -38.26 -0.85 0.61
CA LYS A 154 -38.08 0.46 1.24
C LYS A 154 -37.41 0.30 2.62
N ASN A 155 -36.33 1.05 2.86
CA ASN A 155 -35.71 1.16 4.18
C ASN A 155 -35.14 2.57 4.40
N ASN A 156 -35.85 3.39 5.18
CA ASN A 156 -35.44 4.76 5.47
C ASN A 156 -34.52 4.89 6.70
N THR A 157 -34.21 3.79 7.41
CA THR A 157 -33.33 3.85 8.60
C THR A 157 -31.86 4.06 8.24
N VAL A 158 -31.44 3.57 7.08
CA VAL A 158 -30.06 3.70 6.61
C VAL A 158 -29.93 4.95 5.75
N LYS A 159 -29.03 5.85 6.15
CA LYS A 159 -28.70 7.04 5.36
C LYS A 159 -27.94 6.63 4.11
N TRP A 160 -28.13 7.36 3.02
CA TRP A 160 -27.41 7.08 1.77
C TRP A 160 -25.87 7.15 1.94
N SER A 161 -25.37 7.97 2.86
CA SER A 161 -23.93 8.08 3.15
C SER A 161 -23.31 6.79 3.73
N SER A 162 -24.08 5.98 4.47
CA SER A 162 -23.63 4.73 5.08
C SER A 162 -23.94 3.49 4.22
N ARG A 163 -24.27 3.69 2.94
CA ARG A 163 -24.68 2.58 2.04
C ARG A 163 -23.59 1.54 1.77
N TRP A 164 -22.33 1.84 2.06
CA TRP A 164 -21.24 0.87 1.91
C TRP A 164 -21.07 -0.06 3.12
N ASP A 165 -21.66 0.28 4.28
CA ASP A 165 -21.40 -0.41 5.54
C ASP A 165 -21.79 -1.89 5.48
N TYR A 166 -22.88 -2.25 4.80
CA TYR A 166 -23.31 -3.66 4.68
C TYR A 166 -22.34 -4.54 3.88
N ILE A 167 -21.53 -3.94 3.00
CA ILE A 167 -20.48 -4.64 2.25
C ILE A 167 -19.26 -4.79 3.17
N LEU A 168 -18.92 -3.72 3.90
CA LEU A 168 -17.73 -3.66 4.75
C LEU A 168 -17.83 -4.55 6.00
N GLU A 169 -19.01 -4.60 6.63
CA GLU A 169 -19.27 -5.42 7.83
C GLU A 169 -19.07 -6.92 7.58
N SER A 170 -19.24 -7.38 6.33
CA SER A 170 -19.07 -8.79 5.95
C SER A 170 -17.62 -9.26 5.82
N THR A 171 -16.64 -8.35 5.90
CA THR A 171 -15.19 -8.65 5.77
C THR A 171 -14.51 -8.68 7.14
N SER A 172 -14.99 -9.52 8.05
CA SER A 172 -14.60 -9.56 9.48
C SER A 172 -13.17 -10.08 9.74
N HIS A 173 -12.16 -9.26 9.45
CA HIS A 173 -10.76 -9.48 9.87
C HIS A 173 -10.27 -8.46 10.92
N THR A 174 -11.18 -7.71 11.55
CA THR A 174 -10.85 -6.61 12.48
C THR A 174 -9.92 -7.02 13.62
N ASN A 175 -10.08 -8.22 14.17
CA ASN A 175 -9.22 -8.76 15.23
C ASN A 175 -7.75 -8.88 14.80
N ILE A 176 -7.50 -9.25 13.54
CA ILE A 176 -6.14 -9.42 13.02
C ILE A 176 -5.43 -8.05 12.89
N HIS A 177 -6.16 -7.02 12.50
CA HIS A 177 -5.62 -5.65 12.41
C HIS A 177 -5.23 -5.10 13.79
N TRP A 178 -6.06 -5.31 14.81
CA TRP A 178 -5.74 -4.90 16.18
C TRP A 178 -4.54 -5.65 16.74
N PHE A 179 -4.47 -6.96 16.51
CA PHE A 179 -3.30 -7.76 16.89
C PHE A 179 -2.02 -7.24 16.24
N SER A 180 -2.07 -6.90 14.94
CA SER A 180 -0.94 -6.31 14.24
C SER A 180 -0.45 -5.02 14.89
N ILE A 181 -1.37 -4.13 15.29
CA ILE A 181 -0.99 -2.83 15.87
C ILE A 181 -0.38 -3.00 17.24
N LEU A 182 -0.94 -3.87 18.08
CA LEU A 182 -0.35 -4.16 19.39
C LEU A 182 1.07 -4.71 19.24
N ASN A 183 1.30 -5.65 18.32
CA ASN A 183 2.63 -6.18 18.05
C ASN A 183 3.60 -5.08 17.58
N SER A 184 3.20 -4.24 16.63
CA SER A 184 4.06 -3.16 16.12
C SER A 184 4.31 -2.07 17.17
N LEU A 185 3.35 -1.76 18.03
CA LEU A 185 3.53 -0.85 19.16
C LEU A 185 4.52 -1.39 20.19
N MET A 186 4.51 -2.69 20.47
CA MET A 186 5.50 -3.31 21.37
C MET A 186 6.92 -3.16 20.83
N ILE A 187 7.12 -3.35 19.52
CA ILE A 187 8.43 -3.17 18.87
C ILE A 187 8.91 -1.72 19.00
N VAL A 188 8.04 -0.74 18.73
CA VAL A 188 8.37 0.68 18.88
C VAL A 188 8.71 1.01 20.32
N LEU A 189 7.89 0.63 21.31
CA LEU A 189 8.16 0.91 22.72
C LEU A 189 9.50 0.34 23.18
N PHE A 190 9.85 -0.86 22.72
CA PHE A 190 11.14 -1.47 22.99
C PHE A 190 12.30 -0.65 22.39
N LEU A 191 12.18 -0.22 21.14
CA LEU A 191 13.20 0.59 20.46
C LEU A 191 13.32 1.99 21.05
N SER A 192 12.21 2.67 21.32
CA SER A 192 12.18 3.94 22.03
C SER A 192 12.86 3.82 23.39
N GLY A 193 12.62 2.72 24.12
CA GLY A 193 13.28 2.42 25.39
C GLY A 193 14.79 2.27 25.26
N MET A 194 15.27 1.55 24.23
CA MET A 194 16.71 1.42 23.96
C MET A 194 17.36 2.76 23.59
N VAL A 195 16.74 3.55 22.70
CA VAL A 195 17.25 4.87 22.30
C VAL A 195 17.26 5.82 23.49
N ALA A 196 16.21 5.82 24.32
CA ALA A 196 16.14 6.59 25.55
C ALA A 196 17.23 6.18 26.54
N MET A 197 17.48 4.88 26.72
CA MET A 197 18.58 4.38 27.56
C MET A 197 19.94 4.88 27.06
N ILE A 198 20.19 4.84 25.74
CA ILE A 198 21.42 5.36 25.14
C ILE A 198 21.57 6.84 25.49
N ILE A 199 20.55 7.67 25.19
CA ILE A 199 20.58 9.12 25.44
C ILE A 199 20.80 9.41 26.93
N LEU A 200 20.02 8.77 27.81
CA LEU A 200 20.13 8.92 29.26
C LEU A 200 21.50 8.49 29.77
N ARG A 201 22.06 7.38 29.26
CA ARG A 201 23.39 6.90 29.62
C ARG A 201 24.47 7.89 29.18
N THR A 202 24.39 8.45 27.98
CA THR A 202 25.30 9.53 27.54
C THR A 202 25.19 10.76 28.43
N LEU A 203 23.97 11.21 28.74
CA LEU A 203 23.75 12.38 29.60
C LEU A 203 24.26 12.15 31.03
N HIS A 204 23.94 11.00 31.64
CA HIS A 204 24.42 10.67 32.99
C HIS A 204 25.94 10.56 33.05
N LYS A 205 26.55 9.88 32.07
CA LYS A 205 28.01 9.76 32.00
C LYS A 205 28.68 11.12 31.79
N ASP A 206 28.07 12.01 31.00
CA ASP A 206 28.58 13.36 30.79
C ASP A 206 28.43 14.24 32.04
N ILE A 207 27.29 14.21 32.74
CA ILE A 207 27.09 14.96 34.00
C ILE A 207 28.05 14.46 35.09
N ALA A 208 28.16 13.15 35.28
CA ALA A 208 29.05 12.56 36.28
C ALA A 208 30.52 12.94 36.01
N ARG A 209 30.92 13.01 34.73
CA ARG A 209 32.27 13.43 34.32
C ARG A 209 32.50 14.92 34.52
N TYR A 210 31.53 15.79 34.24
CA TYR A 210 31.65 17.23 34.53
C TYR A 210 31.88 17.51 36.01
N ASN A 211 31.21 16.76 36.89
CA ASN A 211 31.43 16.88 38.33
C ASN A 211 32.82 16.36 38.79
N GLN A 212 33.47 15.51 38.00
CA GLN A 212 34.83 15.02 38.28
C GLN A 212 35.92 15.96 37.74
N ILE A 213 35.65 16.73 36.68
CA ILE A 213 36.61 17.68 36.09
C ILE A 213 36.94 18.83 37.08
N ASP A 214 36.02 19.18 37.98
CA ASP A 214 36.25 20.17 39.05
C ASP A 214 37.28 19.71 40.10
N SER A 215 37.78 18.46 40.01
CA SER A 215 38.71 17.86 40.98
C SER A 215 40.17 17.67 40.50
N GLY A 216 40.53 18.18 39.31
CA GLY A 216 41.94 18.36 38.90
C GLY A 216 42.46 17.43 37.80
N GLU A 217 43.21 18.06 36.88
CA GLU A 217 44.17 17.55 35.88
C GLU A 217 44.02 16.11 35.36
N ASP A 218 43.42 15.96 34.17
CA ASP A 218 43.83 14.95 33.18
C ASP A 218 43.41 15.38 31.77
N VAL A 219 44.38 15.38 30.83
CA VAL A 219 44.14 15.56 29.39
C VAL A 219 43.38 14.33 28.90
N GLN A 220 42.06 14.44 28.85
CA GLN A 220 41.18 13.30 28.65
C GLN A 220 41.14 12.89 27.17
N GLU A 221 41.62 11.68 26.86
CA GLU A 221 41.31 11.03 25.58
C GLU A 221 39.78 10.91 25.45
N GLU A 222 39.20 11.68 24.52
CA GLU A 222 37.79 11.55 24.17
C GLU A 222 37.52 10.09 23.76
N PHE A 223 36.33 9.53 24.06
CA PHE A 223 36.03 8.11 23.74
C PHE A 223 35.11 7.99 22.51
N GLY A 224 35.47 7.08 21.60
CA GLY A 224 34.65 6.53 20.51
C GLY A 224 34.01 7.56 19.59
N TRP A 225 32.76 7.92 19.88
CA TRP A 225 32.00 8.87 19.06
C TRP A 225 32.46 10.32 19.23
N LYS A 226 33.00 10.74 20.39
CA LYS A 226 33.47 12.12 20.57
C LYS A 226 34.76 12.41 19.76
N LEU A 227 35.63 11.40 19.64
CA LEU A 227 36.89 11.47 18.87
C LEU A 227 36.72 11.83 17.40
N VAL A 228 35.57 11.49 16.81
CA VAL A 228 35.31 11.71 15.38
C VAL A 228 34.64 13.06 15.11
N HIS A 229 34.53 13.96 16.11
CA HIS A 229 33.91 15.28 15.95
C HIS A 229 34.47 16.08 14.76
N GLY A 230 35.78 15.95 14.50
CA GLY A 230 36.48 16.62 13.39
C GLY A 230 36.27 16.00 12.00
N ASP A 231 35.59 14.86 11.86
CA ASP A 231 35.38 14.19 10.55
C ASP A 231 33.91 13.85 10.25
N VAL A 232 33.02 13.88 11.25
CA VAL A 232 31.60 13.51 11.13
C VAL A 232 30.83 14.29 10.06
N PHE A 233 31.14 15.57 9.86
CA PHE A 233 30.43 16.43 8.90
C PHE A 233 31.13 16.54 7.55
N ARG A 234 32.09 15.67 7.25
CA ARG A 234 32.76 15.67 5.95
C ARG A 234 31.73 15.38 4.83
N PRO A 235 31.75 16.12 3.72
CA PRO A 235 30.83 15.89 2.60
C PRO A 235 30.88 14.43 2.12
N PRO A 236 29.72 13.79 1.87
CA PRO A 236 29.68 12.41 1.43
C PRO A 236 30.17 12.26 -0.01
N ARG A 237 30.75 11.09 -0.32
CA ARG A 237 31.03 10.68 -1.71
C ARG A 237 29.73 10.74 -2.52
N LYS A 238 29.76 11.30 -3.74
CA LYS A 238 28.56 11.46 -4.58
C LYS A 238 27.40 12.23 -3.89
N GLY A 239 27.70 13.29 -3.14
CA GLY A 239 26.70 14.09 -2.42
C GLY A 239 25.54 14.64 -3.27
N MET A 240 25.74 14.85 -4.58
CA MET A 240 24.68 15.25 -5.52
C MET A 240 23.58 14.19 -5.67
N LEU A 241 23.96 12.90 -5.73
CA LEU A 241 22.98 11.82 -5.86
C LEU A 241 22.18 11.67 -4.55
N LEU A 242 22.88 11.78 -3.41
CA LEU A 242 22.23 11.70 -2.11
C LEU A 242 21.23 12.84 -1.92
N SER A 243 21.60 14.09 -2.21
CA SER A 243 20.69 15.24 -2.09
C SER A 243 19.44 15.09 -2.96
N VAL A 244 19.61 14.59 -4.18
CA VAL A 244 18.50 14.30 -5.09
C VAL A 244 17.55 13.24 -4.51
N LEU A 245 18.09 12.09 -4.08
CA LEU A 245 17.28 11.00 -3.51
C LEU A 245 16.54 11.46 -2.25
N LEU A 246 17.18 12.28 -1.41
CA LEU A 246 16.57 12.85 -0.21
C LEU A 246 15.43 13.82 -0.53
N GLY A 247 15.60 14.67 -1.54
CA GLY A 247 14.53 15.55 -2.03
C GLY A 247 13.34 14.75 -2.52
N SER A 248 13.56 13.78 -3.40
CA SER A 248 12.49 12.92 -3.93
C SER A 248 11.83 12.07 -2.84
N GLY A 249 12.57 11.60 -1.84
CA GLY A 249 11.99 10.82 -0.74
C GLY A 249 11.12 11.65 0.19
N ILE A 250 11.46 12.91 0.45
CA ILE A 250 10.56 13.83 1.18
C ILE A 250 9.29 14.11 0.39
N GLN A 251 9.37 14.24 -0.94
CA GLN A 251 8.20 14.39 -1.79
C GLN A 251 7.26 13.17 -1.70
N ILE A 252 7.81 11.95 -1.79
CA ILE A 252 7.05 10.70 -1.64
C ILE A 252 6.46 10.57 -0.23
N LEU A 253 7.24 10.94 0.81
CA LEU A 253 6.78 10.94 2.20
C LEU A 253 5.59 11.88 2.41
N MET A 254 5.69 13.13 1.97
CA MET A 254 4.60 14.11 2.09
C MET A 254 3.38 13.69 1.26
N MET A 255 3.58 13.20 0.04
CA MET A 255 2.49 12.66 -0.79
C MET A 255 1.77 11.53 -0.05
N THR A 256 2.49 10.53 0.44
CA THR A 256 1.91 9.39 1.14
C THR A 256 1.18 9.82 2.42
N MET A 257 1.79 10.71 3.20
CA MET A 257 1.20 11.24 4.43
C MET A 257 -0.11 11.99 4.17
N VAL A 258 -0.13 12.90 3.18
CA VAL A 258 -1.31 13.70 2.85
C VAL A 258 -2.41 12.83 2.24
N THR A 259 -2.07 11.90 1.34
CA THR A 259 -3.06 10.96 0.75
C THR A 259 -3.67 10.06 1.81
N LEU A 260 -2.87 9.50 2.73
CA LEU A 260 -3.39 8.68 3.82
C LEU A 260 -4.20 9.49 4.84
N ALA A 261 -3.85 10.75 5.09
CA ALA A 261 -4.65 11.63 5.94
C ALA A 261 -6.04 11.89 5.34
N PHE A 262 -6.12 12.20 4.04
CA PHE A 262 -7.42 12.35 3.36
C PHE A 262 -8.21 11.04 3.31
N ALA A 263 -7.54 9.90 3.17
CA ALA A 263 -8.19 8.59 3.25
C ALA A 263 -8.72 8.30 4.67
N CYS A 264 -7.96 8.65 5.70
CA CYS A 264 -8.36 8.49 7.10
C CYS A 264 -9.57 9.36 7.48
N LEU A 265 -9.67 10.57 6.91
CA LEU A 265 -10.83 11.46 7.10
C LEU A 265 -12.08 11.02 6.31
N GLY A 266 -11.98 9.97 5.48
CA GLY A 266 -13.11 9.44 4.71
C GLY A 266 -13.38 10.15 3.39
N PHE A 267 -12.55 11.11 2.98
CA PHE A 267 -12.70 11.80 1.69
C PHE A 267 -12.37 10.91 0.48
N LEU A 268 -11.54 9.88 0.69
CA LEU A 268 -11.19 8.88 -0.33
C LEU A 268 -11.94 7.57 -0.06
N SER A 269 -13.26 7.60 -0.20
CA SER A 269 -14.09 6.40 -0.06
C SER A 269 -13.78 5.37 -1.16
N PRO A 270 -13.78 4.06 -0.84
CA PRO A 270 -13.72 2.97 -1.83
C PRO A 270 -14.79 3.07 -2.94
N ALA A 271 -15.84 3.87 -2.72
CA ALA A 271 -16.89 4.16 -3.69
C ALA A 271 -16.36 4.81 -4.98
N ASN A 272 -15.32 5.64 -4.88
CA ASN A 272 -14.73 6.31 -6.04
C ASN A 272 -13.53 5.50 -6.55
N ARG A 273 -13.80 4.57 -7.47
CA ARG A 273 -12.75 3.75 -8.09
C ARG A 273 -11.63 4.62 -8.65
N GLY A 274 -10.40 4.35 -8.25
CA GLY A 274 -9.22 5.09 -8.71
C GLY A 274 -8.97 6.45 -8.03
N ALA A 275 -9.86 6.93 -7.16
CA ALA A 275 -9.69 8.23 -6.49
C ALA A 275 -8.43 8.30 -5.62
N LEU A 276 -8.05 7.20 -4.98
CA LEU A 276 -6.83 7.13 -4.19
C LEU A 276 -5.58 7.32 -5.06
N MET A 277 -5.54 6.67 -6.22
CA MET A 277 -4.42 6.78 -7.16
C MET A 277 -4.36 8.16 -7.82
N THR A 278 -5.49 8.74 -8.20
CA THR A 278 -5.53 10.10 -8.76
C THR A 278 -5.14 11.15 -7.71
N CYS A 279 -5.60 11.01 -6.46
CA CYS A 279 -5.18 11.87 -5.36
C CYS A 279 -3.67 11.77 -5.12
N ALA A 280 -3.11 10.57 -5.05
CA ALA A 280 -1.67 10.37 -4.91
C ALA A 280 -0.88 11.02 -6.05
N MET A 281 -1.32 10.85 -7.30
CA MET A 281 -0.67 11.46 -8.47
C MET A 281 -0.70 12.99 -8.43
N VAL A 282 -1.86 13.58 -8.12
CA VAL A 282 -2.00 15.04 -8.00
C VAL A 282 -1.14 15.57 -6.85
N MET A 283 -1.18 14.92 -5.69
CA MET A 283 -0.35 15.30 -4.54
C MET A 283 1.14 15.21 -4.86
N TYR A 284 1.58 14.15 -5.55
CA TYR A 284 2.98 14.00 -5.95
C TYR A 284 3.44 15.20 -6.79
N VAL A 285 2.61 15.63 -7.73
CA VAL A 285 2.95 16.69 -8.70
C VAL A 285 2.94 18.06 -8.04
N CYS A 286 1.94 18.32 -7.19
CA CYS A 286 1.84 19.55 -6.41
C CYS A 286 2.93 19.68 -5.33
N LEU A 287 3.48 18.57 -4.85
CA LEU A 287 4.53 18.52 -3.82
C LEU A 287 5.96 18.53 -4.40
N GLY A 288 6.15 18.98 -5.65
CA GLY A 288 7.48 19.18 -6.23
C GLY A 288 8.33 20.23 -5.50
N THR A 289 7.70 21.25 -4.92
CA THR A 289 8.41 22.36 -4.22
C THR A 289 9.21 21.87 -3.00
N PRO A 290 8.67 21.07 -2.06
CA PRO A 290 9.46 20.43 -1.00
C PRO A 290 10.67 19.65 -1.51
N ALA A 291 10.51 18.89 -2.60
CA ALA A 291 11.57 18.06 -3.15
C ALA A 291 12.79 18.88 -3.56
N GLY A 292 12.53 19.93 -4.35
CA GLY A 292 13.57 20.86 -4.81
C GLY A 292 14.21 21.62 -3.66
N TYR A 293 13.41 22.10 -2.70
CA TYR A 293 13.92 22.85 -1.55
C TYR A 293 14.87 22.03 -0.69
N ILE A 294 14.49 20.79 -0.35
CA ILE A 294 15.31 19.91 0.49
C ILE A 294 16.58 19.49 -0.25
N SER A 295 16.46 19.06 -1.51
CA SER A 295 17.62 18.69 -2.33
C SER A 295 18.64 19.84 -2.44
N ALA A 296 18.18 21.05 -2.75
CA ALA A 296 19.03 22.23 -2.84
C ALA A 296 19.72 22.57 -1.51
N ARG A 297 18.99 22.50 -0.39
CA ARG A 297 19.53 22.83 0.95
C ARG A 297 20.63 21.85 1.38
N ILE A 298 20.40 20.55 1.18
CA ILE A 298 21.36 19.50 1.53
C ILE A 298 22.58 19.53 0.59
N TYR A 299 22.36 19.71 -0.72
CA TYR A 299 23.47 19.84 -1.66
C TYR A 299 24.37 21.04 -1.36
N LYS A 300 23.75 22.18 -1.01
CA LYS A 300 24.46 23.38 -0.60
C LYS A 300 25.25 23.16 0.70
N SER A 301 24.73 22.40 1.67
CA SER A 301 25.49 22.07 2.89
C SER A 301 26.72 21.21 2.63
N PHE A 302 26.74 20.45 1.54
CA PHE A 302 27.92 19.69 1.12
C PHE A 302 28.96 20.53 0.37
N GLY A 303 28.75 21.83 0.19
CA GLY A 303 29.61 22.69 -0.63
C GLY A 303 29.38 22.56 -2.14
N GLY A 304 28.23 22.02 -2.56
CA GLY A 304 27.91 21.83 -3.98
C GLY A 304 27.54 23.13 -4.70
N GLU A 305 28.29 23.50 -5.74
CA GLU A 305 28.07 24.73 -6.52
C GLU A 305 27.20 24.52 -7.77
N LYS A 306 27.14 23.30 -8.30
CA LYS A 306 26.43 22.94 -9.55
C LYS A 306 24.91 22.87 -9.36
N TRP A 307 24.30 23.98 -8.97
CA TRP A 307 22.89 24.07 -8.62
C TRP A 307 21.94 23.66 -9.77
N LYS A 308 22.22 24.08 -11.01
CA LYS A 308 21.39 23.73 -12.19
C LYS A 308 21.29 22.21 -12.40
N SER A 309 22.42 21.51 -12.27
CA SER A 309 22.47 20.05 -12.43
C SER A 309 21.71 19.35 -11.30
N ASN A 310 21.83 19.83 -10.06
CA ASN A 310 21.07 19.30 -8.92
C ASN A 310 19.55 19.43 -9.14
N ILE A 311 19.07 20.57 -9.65
CA ILE A 311 17.65 20.78 -9.93
C ILE A 311 17.15 19.80 -10.99
N ILE A 312 17.81 19.76 -12.15
CA ILE A 312 17.41 18.87 -13.26
C ILE A 312 17.39 17.43 -12.76
N LEU A 313 18.43 16.98 -12.09
CA LEU A 313 18.52 15.61 -11.58
C LEU A 313 17.45 15.30 -10.52
N THR A 314 17.13 16.25 -9.64
CA THR A 314 16.05 16.08 -8.63
C THR A 314 14.70 15.85 -9.29
N SER A 315 14.45 16.59 -10.36
CA SER A 315 13.19 16.56 -11.08
C SER A 315 13.07 15.41 -12.09
N THR A 316 14.20 14.89 -12.61
CA THR A 316 14.19 13.83 -13.64
C THR A 316 14.42 12.42 -13.10
N LEU A 317 15.28 12.22 -12.09
CA LEU A 317 15.82 10.90 -11.79
C LEU A 317 14.74 9.90 -11.34
N VAL A 318 14.02 10.22 -10.26
CA VAL A 318 13.03 9.31 -9.68
C VAL A 318 11.78 9.18 -10.55
N PRO A 319 11.15 10.29 -11.01
CA PRO A 319 10.04 10.18 -11.96
C PRO A 319 10.42 9.48 -13.26
N GLY A 320 11.63 9.71 -13.77
CA GLY A 320 12.11 9.10 -15.02
C GLY A 320 12.29 7.59 -14.91
N VAL A 321 12.83 7.09 -13.79
CA VAL A 321 12.94 5.65 -13.53
C VAL A 321 11.53 5.02 -13.45
N VAL A 322 10.60 5.63 -12.70
CA VAL A 322 9.22 5.14 -12.59
C VAL A 322 8.52 5.15 -13.95
N PHE A 323 8.63 6.24 -14.71
CA PHE A 323 8.03 6.36 -16.03
C PHE A 323 8.61 5.34 -17.01
N CYS A 324 9.93 5.10 -16.99
CA CYS A 324 10.57 4.10 -17.84
C CYS A 324 10.06 2.68 -17.55
N LEU A 325 10.02 2.28 -16.27
CA LEU A 325 9.47 0.98 -15.87
C LEU A 325 7.99 0.85 -16.25
N PHE A 326 7.20 1.88 -15.98
CA PHE A 326 5.79 1.94 -16.36
C PHE A 326 5.57 1.83 -17.87
N PHE A 327 6.39 2.54 -18.66
CA PHE A 327 6.31 2.51 -20.11
C PHE A 327 6.63 1.12 -20.67
N VAL A 328 7.67 0.44 -20.16
CA VAL A 328 8.00 -0.93 -20.56
C VAL A 328 6.84 -1.89 -20.29
N MET A 329 6.20 -1.79 -19.12
CA MET A 329 5.00 -2.58 -18.82
C MET A 329 3.83 -2.24 -19.76
N ASN A 330 3.65 -0.97 -20.09
CA ASN A 330 2.59 -0.55 -21.02
C ASN A 330 2.82 -1.07 -22.45
N LEU A 331 4.07 -1.20 -22.90
CA LEU A 331 4.38 -1.84 -24.20
C LEU A 331 3.88 -3.28 -24.26
N ILE A 332 3.96 -4.03 -23.15
CA ILE A 332 3.43 -5.40 -23.07
C ILE A 332 1.91 -5.41 -23.13
N PHE A 333 1.25 -4.45 -22.48
CA PHE A 333 -0.20 -4.33 -22.57
C PHE A 333 -0.68 -4.02 -24.00
N TRP A 334 0.02 -3.14 -24.72
CA TRP A 334 -0.26 -2.92 -26.15
C TRP A 334 0.02 -4.17 -26.99
N ALA A 335 1.14 -4.86 -26.76
CA ALA A 335 1.46 -6.09 -27.49
C ALA A 335 0.45 -7.23 -27.26
N LYS A 336 -0.33 -7.18 -26.18
CA LYS A 336 -1.38 -8.16 -25.84
C LYS A 336 -2.80 -7.66 -26.12
N ASP A 337 -2.95 -6.48 -26.75
CA ASP A 337 -4.24 -5.83 -26.98
C ASP A 337 -5.13 -5.77 -25.72
N SER A 338 -4.50 -5.56 -24.57
CA SER A 338 -5.20 -5.55 -23.27
C SER A 338 -6.04 -4.30 -23.12
N SER A 339 -7.27 -4.44 -22.61
CA SER A 339 -8.11 -3.30 -22.25
C SER A 339 -7.55 -2.46 -21.09
N ALA A 340 -6.57 -2.98 -20.37
CA ALA A 340 -5.83 -2.26 -19.34
C ALA A 340 -4.68 -1.41 -19.91
N ALA A 341 -4.41 -1.48 -21.21
CA ALA A 341 -3.36 -0.69 -21.84
C ALA A 341 -3.69 0.80 -21.76
N VAL A 342 -2.73 1.57 -21.28
CA VAL A 342 -2.86 3.02 -21.13
C VAL A 342 -2.70 3.66 -22.51
N PRO A 343 -3.71 4.41 -23.01
CA PRO A 343 -3.67 4.97 -24.35
C PRO A 343 -2.56 6.03 -24.47
N PHE A 344 -2.03 6.19 -25.69
CA PHE A 344 -0.94 7.12 -25.95
C PHE A 344 -1.24 8.57 -25.51
N SER A 345 -2.50 9.02 -25.63
CA SER A 345 -2.95 10.32 -25.18
C SER A 345 -2.74 10.54 -23.67
N THR A 346 -3.04 9.52 -22.86
CA THR A 346 -2.84 9.58 -21.40
C THR A 346 -1.36 9.54 -21.02
N LEU A 347 -0.52 8.81 -21.77
CA LEU A 347 0.94 8.88 -21.58
C LEU A 347 1.48 10.29 -21.86
N LEU A 348 1.02 10.91 -22.94
CA LEU A 348 1.40 12.29 -23.26
C LEU A 348 0.93 13.27 -22.17
N ALA A 349 -0.27 13.06 -21.62
CA ALA A 349 -0.78 13.85 -20.49
C ALA A 349 0.05 13.68 -19.20
N LEU A 350 0.54 12.46 -18.91
CA LEU A 350 1.42 12.23 -17.76
C LEU A 350 2.78 12.92 -17.94
N VAL A 351 3.37 12.83 -19.14
CA VAL A 351 4.63 13.52 -19.46
C VAL A 351 4.45 15.03 -19.42
N SER A 352 3.35 15.55 -19.95
CA SER A 352 3.08 16.99 -19.92
C SER A 352 2.92 17.49 -18.48
N LEU A 353 2.20 16.75 -17.65
CA LEU A 353 2.02 17.09 -16.25
C LEU A 353 3.35 17.03 -15.46
N TRP A 354 4.23 16.08 -15.77
CA TRP A 354 5.59 16.03 -15.23
C TRP A 354 6.45 17.23 -15.65
N VAL A 355 6.49 17.56 -16.95
CA VAL A 355 7.37 18.61 -17.51
C VAL A 355 6.84 20.02 -17.27
N TRP A 356 5.54 20.24 -17.32
CA TRP A 356 4.93 21.57 -17.23
C TRP A 356 4.48 21.96 -15.83
N VAL A 357 4.27 21.00 -14.93
CA VAL A 357 3.83 21.29 -13.56
C VAL A 357 4.89 20.90 -12.53
N SER A 358 5.25 19.61 -12.46
CA SER A 358 6.15 19.12 -11.41
C SER A 358 7.57 19.72 -11.53
N MET A 359 8.12 19.72 -12.74
CA MET A 359 9.44 20.31 -13.04
C MET A 359 9.56 21.79 -12.61
N PRO A 360 8.69 22.72 -13.06
CA PRO A 360 8.73 24.11 -12.58
C PRO A 360 8.59 24.24 -11.07
N LEU A 361 7.71 23.47 -10.44
CA LEU A 361 7.56 23.49 -8.96
C LEU A 361 8.85 23.08 -8.25
N THR A 362 9.52 22.03 -8.72
CA THR A 362 10.84 21.63 -8.16
C THR A 362 11.89 22.70 -8.36
N PHE A 363 11.85 23.43 -9.49
CA PHE A 363 12.75 24.55 -9.74
C PHE A 363 12.50 25.69 -8.75
N ILE A 364 11.24 26.07 -8.53
CA ILE A 364 10.83 27.10 -7.55
C ILE A 364 11.33 26.72 -6.16
N GLY A 365 11.07 25.48 -5.72
CA GLY A 365 11.54 24.99 -4.43
C GLY A 365 13.06 25.06 -4.28
N SER A 366 13.78 24.60 -5.30
CA SER A 366 15.24 24.61 -5.31
C SER A 366 15.83 26.02 -5.30
N PHE A 367 15.22 26.94 -6.04
CA PHE A 367 15.61 28.35 -6.09
C PHE A 367 15.54 29.00 -4.70
N PHE A 368 14.44 28.80 -3.98
CA PHE A 368 14.33 29.23 -2.58
C PHE A 368 15.30 28.49 -1.66
N GLY A 369 15.58 27.21 -1.93
CA GLY A 369 16.56 26.41 -1.20
C GLY A 369 17.98 26.97 -1.29
N PHE A 370 18.46 27.29 -2.50
CA PHE A 370 19.79 27.85 -2.74
C PHE A 370 19.95 29.29 -2.26
N ARG A 371 18.87 30.08 -2.24
CA ARG A 371 18.90 31.46 -1.70
C ARG A 371 19.09 31.50 -0.18
N LYS A 372 18.64 30.49 0.56
CA LYS A 372 18.87 30.42 2.01
C LYS A 372 20.34 30.15 2.33
N ARG A 373 20.78 30.60 3.50
CA ARG A 373 22.13 30.32 4.02
C ARG A 373 22.35 28.80 4.09
N ALA A 374 23.59 28.39 3.83
CA ALA A 374 23.97 26.98 3.96
C ALA A 374 23.72 26.52 5.39
N ILE A 375 23.41 25.23 5.57
CA ILE A 375 23.24 24.68 6.92
C ILE A 375 24.62 24.60 7.55
N GLU A 376 24.83 25.39 8.61
CA GLU A 376 26.08 25.36 9.37
C GLU A 376 26.12 24.10 10.25
N HIS A 377 27.25 23.41 10.19
CA HIS A 377 27.54 22.26 11.02
C HIS A 377 28.10 22.73 12.37
N PRO A 378 27.75 22.07 13.48
CA PRO A 378 28.17 22.51 14.82
C PRO A 378 29.68 22.44 15.03
N VAL A 379 30.37 21.59 14.28
CA VAL A 379 31.81 21.34 14.42
C VAL A 379 32.49 21.49 13.06
N ARG A 380 33.70 22.06 13.06
CA ARG A 380 34.53 22.21 11.85
C ARG A 380 35.23 20.89 11.53
N THR A 381 35.47 20.65 10.25
CA THR A 381 36.16 19.44 9.81
C THR A 381 37.67 19.65 9.74
N ASN A 382 38.43 18.62 10.10
CA ASN A 382 39.88 18.58 9.99
C ASN A 382 40.31 18.42 8.53
N GLN A 383 41.49 18.95 8.18
CA GLN A 383 42.03 18.86 6.82
C GLN A 383 42.38 17.42 6.43
N ILE A 384 42.99 16.69 7.36
CA ILE A 384 43.42 15.30 7.16
C ILE A 384 42.36 14.37 7.76
N PRO A 385 41.81 13.42 6.98
CA PRO A 385 40.85 12.45 7.49
C PRO A 385 41.53 11.47 8.45
N ARG A 386 40.91 11.20 9.60
CA ARG A 386 41.37 10.17 10.54
C ARG A 386 41.24 8.77 9.94
N GLN A 387 42.18 7.89 10.26
CA GLN A 387 42.12 6.48 9.91
C GLN A 387 41.06 5.77 10.77
N ILE A 388 40.20 4.97 10.12
CA ILE A 388 39.14 4.22 10.79
C ILE A 388 39.74 2.89 11.30
N PRO A 389 39.55 2.53 12.58
CA PRO A 389 40.03 1.26 13.12
C PRO A 389 39.30 0.07 12.50
N GLU A 390 39.89 -1.12 12.61
CA GLU A 390 39.24 -2.36 12.15
C GLU A 390 37.95 -2.63 12.92
N GLN A 391 36.88 -2.92 12.17
CA GLN A 391 35.54 -3.15 12.73
C GLN A 391 35.27 -4.63 12.93
N SER A 392 34.59 -4.97 14.03
CA SER A 392 34.00 -6.29 14.22
C SER A 392 32.88 -6.55 13.21
N VAL A 393 32.57 -7.82 12.94
CA VAL A 393 31.60 -8.21 11.90
C VAL A 393 30.26 -7.47 12.03
N TYR A 394 29.76 -7.27 13.26
CA TYR A 394 28.48 -6.59 13.50
C TYR A 394 28.52 -5.08 13.30
N THR A 395 29.68 -4.44 13.42
CA THR A 395 29.84 -2.98 13.20
C THR A 395 30.20 -2.63 11.75
N GLN A 396 30.49 -3.63 10.92
CA GLN A 396 30.68 -3.47 9.48
C GLN A 396 29.40 -2.99 8.77
N ALA A 397 29.58 -2.32 7.64
CA ALA A 397 28.50 -1.67 6.90
C ALA A 397 27.40 -2.65 6.43
N ILE A 398 27.77 -3.81 5.88
CA ILE A 398 26.80 -4.72 5.26
C ILE A 398 25.93 -5.41 6.32
N PRO A 399 26.48 -6.06 7.37
CA PRO A 399 25.65 -6.71 8.38
C PRO A 399 24.77 -5.72 9.14
N GLY A 400 25.27 -4.51 9.44
CA GLY A 400 24.49 -3.46 10.09
C GLY A 400 23.29 -3.00 9.27
N VAL A 401 23.45 -2.81 7.95
CA VAL A 401 22.36 -2.45 7.03
C VAL A 401 21.29 -3.55 6.99
N ILE A 402 21.70 -4.81 6.88
CA ILE A 402 20.78 -5.96 6.83
C ILE A 402 19.95 -6.05 8.11
N MET A 403 20.60 -5.91 9.28
CA MET A 403 19.94 -5.95 10.57
C MET A 403 18.95 -4.80 10.77
N GLY A 404 19.31 -3.59 10.31
CA GLY A 404 18.48 -2.39 10.46
C GLY A 404 17.14 -2.45 9.74
N GLY A 405 17.06 -3.13 8.58
CA GLY A 405 15.82 -3.24 7.81
C GLY A 405 14.81 -4.25 8.35
N VAL A 406 15.21 -5.18 9.23
CA VAL A 406 14.33 -6.26 9.74
C VAL A 406 13.23 -5.68 10.63
N LEU A 407 13.60 -4.76 11.53
CA LEU A 407 12.68 -4.24 12.53
C LEU A 407 11.54 -3.41 11.91
N PRO A 408 11.79 -2.44 11.00
CA PRO A 408 10.72 -1.73 10.32
C PRO A 408 9.85 -2.65 9.47
N PHE A 409 10.41 -3.72 8.88
CA PHE A 409 9.64 -4.72 8.15
C PHE A 409 8.71 -5.52 9.08
N GLY A 410 9.22 -5.94 10.24
CA GLY A 410 8.44 -6.61 11.29
C GLY A 410 7.26 -5.78 11.82
N CYS A 411 7.35 -4.45 11.78
CA CYS A 411 6.24 -3.56 12.14
C CYS A 411 5.12 -3.50 11.10
N ILE A 412 5.37 -3.88 9.84
CA ILE A 412 4.42 -3.67 8.73
C ILE A 412 3.99 -4.95 8.00
N PHE A 413 4.63 -6.10 8.22
CA PHE A 413 4.40 -7.30 7.40
C PHE A 413 2.94 -7.78 7.38
N ILE A 414 2.22 -7.72 8.51
CA ILE A 414 0.79 -8.11 8.57
C ILE A 414 -0.03 -7.13 7.74
N GLN A 415 0.26 -5.83 7.83
CA GLN A 415 -0.47 -4.82 7.06
C GLN A 415 -0.15 -4.92 5.55
N LEU A 416 1.09 -5.27 5.19
CA LEU A 416 1.49 -5.54 3.81
C LEU A 416 0.70 -6.71 3.21
N TYR A 417 0.40 -7.76 3.99
CA TYR A 417 -0.46 -8.86 3.52
C TYR A 417 -1.82 -8.36 3.03
N PHE A 418 -2.48 -7.49 3.79
CA PHE A 418 -3.79 -6.95 3.45
C PHE A 418 -3.72 -5.99 2.26
N ILE A 419 -2.65 -5.18 2.16
CA ILE A 419 -2.42 -4.30 1.00
C ILE A 419 -2.22 -5.14 -0.27
N LEU A 420 -1.33 -6.14 -0.24
CA LEU A 420 -1.10 -7.02 -1.39
C LEU A 420 -2.35 -7.80 -1.78
N SER A 421 -3.12 -8.26 -0.79
CA SER A 421 -4.40 -8.94 -1.03
C SER A 421 -5.48 -8.02 -1.55
N SER A 422 -5.37 -6.71 -1.37
CA SER A 422 -6.32 -5.76 -1.97
C SER A 422 -5.91 -5.31 -3.37
N ILE A 423 -4.61 -5.25 -3.65
CA ILE A 423 -4.09 -4.87 -4.97
C ILE A 423 -4.22 -6.04 -5.95
N TRP A 424 -3.82 -7.25 -5.52
CA TRP A 424 -3.66 -8.41 -6.39
C TRP A 424 -4.77 -9.45 -6.25
N SER A 425 -5.45 -9.47 -5.11
CA SER A 425 -6.67 -10.25 -4.91
C SER A 425 -7.86 -9.30 -4.85
N SER A 426 -9.04 -9.73 -5.27
CA SER A 426 -10.22 -8.86 -5.41
C SER A 426 -10.86 -8.48 -4.07
N GLN A 427 -10.06 -8.34 -3.01
CA GLN A 427 -10.50 -8.02 -1.66
C GLN A 427 -10.50 -6.50 -1.44
N THR A 428 -11.59 -5.96 -0.91
CA THR A 428 -11.71 -4.53 -0.63
C THR A 428 -11.05 -4.19 0.71
N TYR A 429 -9.99 -3.38 0.70
CA TYR A 429 -9.40 -2.81 1.92
C TYR A 429 -10.09 -1.51 2.31
N TYR A 430 -10.72 -1.45 3.50
CA TYR A 430 -11.47 -0.26 3.96
C TYR A 430 -10.88 0.41 5.22
N MET A 431 -9.93 -0.25 5.87
CA MET A 431 -9.38 0.15 7.18
C MET A 431 -8.27 1.21 7.03
N PHE A 432 -8.56 2.33 6.37
CA PHE A 432 -7.58 3.39 6.11
C PHE A 432 -7.04 4.07 7.38
N GLY A 433 -7.85 4.19 8.43
CA GLY A 433 -7.37 4.72 9.72
C GLY A 433 -6.28 3.85 10.35
N PHE A 434 -6.43 2.52 10.28
CA PHE A 434 -5.42 1.58 10.74
C PHE A 434 -4.15 1.65 9.88
N LEU A 435 -4.30 1.78 8.56
CA LEU A 435 -3.17 1.96 7.64
C LEU A 435 -2.38 3.24 7.95
N PHE A 436 -3.07 4.35 8.25
CA PHE A 436 -2.42 5.60 8.64
C PHE A 436 -1.63 5.47 9.94
N LEU A 437 -2.19 4.79 10.96
CA LEU A 437 -1.49 4.53 12.22
C LEU A 437 -0.23 3.68 12.01
N VAL A 438 -0.34 2.58 11.25
CA VAL A 438 0.82 1.73 10.92
C VAL A 438 1.88 2.51 10.14
N PHE A 439 1.48 3.44 9.26
CA PHE A 439 2.41 4.32 8.56
C PHE A 439 3.17 5.27 9.51
N LEU A 440 2.52 5.82 10.54
CA LEU A 440 3.20 6.60 11.58
C LEU A 440 4.19 5.75 12.39
N ILE A 441 3.79 4.54 12.78
CA ILE A 441 4.66 3.56 13.44
C ILE A 441 5.89 3.25 12.58
N LEU A 442 5.72 3.09 11.27
CA LEU A 442 6.82 2.87 10.33
C LEU A 442 7.80 4.05 10.32
N ILE A 443 7.32 5.30 10.31
CA ILE A 443 8.18 6.49 10.36
C ILE A 443 9.02 6.49 11.63
N ILE A 444 8.41 6.21 12.79
CA ILE A 444 9.10 6.16 14.08
C ILE A 444 10.12 5.02 14.09
N THR A 445 9.73 3.81 13.69
CA THR A 445 10.61 2.63 13.69
C THR A 445 11.81 2.83 12.76
N CYS A 446 11.60 3.36 11.55
CA CYS A 446 12.69 3.70 10.62
C CYS A 446 13.66 4.73 11.21
N SER A 447 13.13 5.71 11.95
CA SER A 447 13.93 6.76 12.59
C SER A 447 14.77 6.20 13.73
N GLU A 448 14.18 5.41 14.64
CA GLU A 448 14.86 4.85 15.80
C GLU A 448 15.92 3.83 15.43
N THR A 449 15.61 2.91 14.52
CA THR A 449 16.54 1.87 14.06
C THR A 449 17.78 2.46 13.41
N THR A 450 17.62 3.49 12.58
CA THR A 450 18.75 4.17 11.94
C THR A 450 19.57 5.02 12.90
N ILE A 451 18.94 5.73 13.84
CA ILE A 451 19.64 6.46 14.90
C ILE A 451 20.50 5.50 15.74
N LEU A 452 19.92 4.37 16.17
CA LEU A 452 20.59 3.39 17.01
C LEU A 452 21.80 2.77 16.30
N LEU A 453 21.64 2.35 15.04
CA LEU A 453 22.76 1.81 14.27
C LEU A 453 23.81 2.86 13.95
N CYS A 454 23.41 4.09 13.61
CA CYS A 454 24.34 5.20 13.43
C CYS A 454 25.15 5.46 14.70
N TYR A 455 24.52 5.44 15.87
CA TYR A 455 25.20 5.63 17.14
C TYR A 455 26.25 4.54 17.39
N PHE A 456 25.93 3.27 17.15
CA PHE A 456 26.92 2.19 17.28
C PHE A 456 28.10 2.33 16.31
N HIS A 457 27.86 2.78 15.07
CA HIS A 457 28.93 3.05 14.12
C HIS A 457 29.83 4.21 14.57
N LEU A 458 29.25 5.30 15.09
CA LEU A 458 30.01 6.41 15.63
C LEU A 458 30.84 6.00 16.85
N CYS A 459 30.28 5.14 17.72
CA CYS A 459 31.03 4.55 18.84
C CYS A 459 32.19 3.66 18.38
N ALA A 460 32.11 3.08 17.17
CA ALA A 460 33.18 2.34 16.52
C ALA A 460 34.13 3.23 15.68
N GLU A 461 34.13 4.54 15.93
CA GLU A 461 34.99 5.55 15.27
C GLU A 461 34.81 5.65 13.74
N ASP A 462 33.66 5.25 13.21
CA ASP A 462 33.36 5.36 11.77
C ASP A 462 32.40 6.50 11.48
N TYR A 463 32.96 7.54 10.84
CA TYR A 463 32.24 8.75 10.48
C TYR A 463 31.49 8.65 9.13
N HIS A 464 31.53 7.53 8.41
CA HIS A 464 30.85 7.37 7.10
C HIS A 464 29.34 7.08 7.22
N TRP A 465 28.63 7.87 8.01
CA TRP A 465 27.23 7.63 8.34
C TRP A 465 26.24 8.11 7.25
N TRP A 466 26.59 9.07 6.40
CA TRP A 466 25.66 9.71 5.43
C TRP A 466 24.90 8.74 4.51
N TRP A 467 25.62 7.88 3.78
CA TRP A 467 24.99 6.88 2.91
C TRP A 467 24.47 5.70 3.70
N ARG A 468 25.16 5.34 4.79
CA ARG A 468 24.76 4.20 5.62
C ARG A 468 23.40 4.43 6.24
N SER A 469 23.14 5.61 6.82
CA SER A 469 21.83 5.95 7.41
C SER A 469 20.69 5.84 6.39
N PHE A 470 20.92 6.31 5.15
CA PHE A 470 19.96 6.21 4.07
C PHE A 470 19.72 4.75 3.64
N ILE A 471 20.78 3.96 3.49
CA ILE A 471 20.66 2.56 3.04
C ILE A 471 20.07 1.67 4.14
N THR A 472 20.40 1.89 5.42
CA THR A 472 19.94 1.09 6.55
C THR A 472 18.42 1.05 6.66
N SER A 473 17.73 2.19 6.67
CA SER A 473 16.25 2.20 6.64
C SER A 473 15.69 1.84 5.26
N GLY A 474 16.40 2.21 4.18
CA GLY A 474 16.06 1.84 2.81
C GLY A 474 15.96 0.32 2.63
N PHE A 475 16.84 -0.45 3.27
CA PHE A 475 16.95 -1.91 3.15
C PHE A 475 15.66 -2.65 3.54
N THR A 476 14.78 -2.03 4.34
CA THR A 476 13.41 -2.51 4.60
C THR A 476 12.65 -2.86 3.31
N SER A 477 12.90 -2.12 2.22
CA SER A 477 12.28 -2.39 0.91
C SER A 477 12.72 -3.72 0.28
N ILE A 478 13.93 -4.20 0.57
CA ILE A 478 14.42 -5.50 0.07
C ILE A 478 13.69 -6.63 0.79
N TYR A 479 13.43 -6.49 2.10
CA TYR A 479 12.55 -7.42 2.80
C TYR A 479 11.13 -7.40 2.25
N LEU A 480 10.60 -6.23 1.89
CA LEU A 480 9.32 -6.11 1.19
C LEU A 480 9.34 -6.85 -0.15
N PHE A 481 10.41 -6.74 -0.94
CA PHE A 481 10.55 -7.45 -2.21
C PHE A 481 10.56 -8.97 -2.03
N ILE A 482 11.33 -9.49 -1.05
CA ILE A 482 11.34 -10.91 -0.69
C ILE A 482 9.95 -11.37 -0.26
N TYR A 483 9.24 -10.55 0.52
CA TYR A 483 7.87 -10.84 0.93
C TYR A 483 6.90 -10.89 -0.26
N CYS A 484 7.04 -10.00 -1.25
CA CYS A 484 6.24 -10.07 -2.47
C CYS A 484 6.53 -11.34 -3.29
N ILE A 485 7.79 -11.80 -3.37
CA ILE A 485 8.11 -13.10 -3.99
C ILE A 485 7.41 -14.24 -3.25
N HIS A 486 7.48 -14.25 -1.92
CA HIS A 486 6.79 -15.25 -1.11
C HIS A 486 5.27 -15.21 -1.29
N TYR A 487 4.68 -14.01 -1.36
CA TYR A 487 3.25 -13.82 -1.59
C TYR A 487 2.83 -14.34 -2.98
N PHE A 488 3.64 -14.09 -4.01
CA PHE A 488 3.41 -14.59 -5.36
C PHE A 488 3.32 -16.12 -5.38
N GLU A 489 4.31 -16.82 -4.83
CA GLU A 489 4.36 -18.29 -4.85
C GLU A 489 3.27 -18.95 -3.99
N THR A 490 2.87 -18.34 -2.87
CA THR A 490 1.94 -18.97 -1.91
C THR A 490 0.48 -18.62 -2.13
N ARG A 491 0.18 -17.46 -2.71
CA ARG A 491 -1.20 -16.94 -2.81
C ARG A 491 -1.67 -16.71 -4.24
N LEU A 492 -0.77 -16.46 -5.20
CA LEU A 492 -1.15 -16.10 -6.56
C LEU A 492 -0.97 -17.30 -7.51
N ASN A 493 -2.08 -17.84 -8.01
CA ASN A 493 -2.07 -18.87 -9.06
C ASN A 493 -1.98 -18.23 -10.46
N ILE A 494 -0.92 -17.47 -10.73
CA ILE A 494 -0.69 -16.83 -12.03
C ILE A 494 0.25 -17.71 -12.86
N SER A 495 -0.25 -18.25 -13.98
CA SER A 495 0.54 -19.09 -14.90
C SER A 495 1.08 -18.34 -16.12
N ASP A 496 0.45 -17.22 -16.49
CA ASP A 496 0.82 -16.46 -17.69
C ASP A 496 2.09 -15.65 -17.50
N ALA A 497 3.11 -15.88 -18.33
CA ALA A 497 4.39 -15.18 -18.27
C ALA A 497 4.27 -13.64 -18.34
N SER A 498 3.31 -13.13 -19.13
CA SER A 498 3.05 -11.68 -19.21
C SER A 498 2.52 -11.11 -17.89
N SER A 499 1.65 -11.85 -17.20
CA SER A 499 1.10 -11.46 -15.90
C SER A 499 2.17 -11.53 -14.80
N VAL A 500 3.07 -12.52 -14.86
CA VAL A 500 4.23 -12.60 -13.97
C VAL A 500 5.14 -11.39 -14.14
N PHE A 501 5.48 -11.03 -15.39
CA PHE A 501 6.30 -9.85 -15.66
C PHE A 501 5.67 -8.56 -15.13
N LEU A 502 4.37 -8.37 -15.35
CA LEU A 502 3.64 -7.20 -14.86
C LEU A 502 3.62 -7.14 -13.32
N TYR A 503 3.38 -8.26 -12.66
CA TYR A 503 3.42 -8.35 -11.19
C TYR A 503 4.77 -7.87 -10.64
N PHE A 504 5.87 -8.42 -11.16
CA PHE A 504 7.21 -8.05 -10.70
C PHE A 504 7.59 -6.62 -11.11
N GLY A 505 7.15 -6.15 -12.28
CA GLY A 505 7.36 -4.77 -12.73
C GLY A 505 6.71 -3.73 -11.81
N TYR A 506 5.44 -3.92 -11.45
CA TYR A 506 4.75 -3.04 -10.49
C TYR A 506 5.33 -3.17 -9.08
N THR A 507 5.69 -4.39 -8.67
CA THR A 507 6.36 -4.62 -7.39
C THR A 507 7.70 -3.89 -7.31
N LEU A 508 8.49 -3.88 -8.39
CA LEU A 508 9.75 -3.15 -8.47
C LEU A 508 9.55 -1.64 -8.29
N ILE A 509 8.51 -1.06 -8.91
CA ILE A 509 8.16 0.36 -8.71
C ILE A 509 7.81 0.62 -7.24
N MET A 510 6.97 -0.22 -6.63
CA MET A 510 6.57 -0.08 -5.22
C MET A 510 7.78 -0.15 -4.28
N VAL A 511 8.64 -1.16 -4.46
CA VAL A 511 9.87 -1.35 -3.67
C VAL A 511 10.83 -0.17 -3.84
N PHE A 512 11.02 0.32 -5.06
CA PHE A 512 11.91 1.46 -5.36
C PHE A 512 11.43 2.75 -4.67
N LEU A 513 10.15 3.09 -4.78
CA LEU A 513 9.58 4.26 -4.11
C LEU A 513 9.64 4.12 -2.58
N PHE A 514 9.37 2.91 -2.07
CA PHE A 514 9.46 2.61 -0.65
C PHE A 514 10.91 2.76 -0.13
N PHE A 515 11.90 2.26 -0.87
CA PHE A 515 13.33 2.42 -0.55
C PHE A 515 13.74 3.89 -0.38
N ILE A 516 13.34 4.75 -1.33
CA ILE A 516 13.69 6.17 -1.30
C ILE A 516 12.98 6.89 -0.14
N MET A 517 11.73 6.53 0.13
CA MET A 517 10.95 7.09 1.23
C MET A 517 11.53 6.70 2.59
N THR A 518 11.71 5.40 2.87
CA THR A 518 12.25 4.93 4.15
C THR A 518 13.70 5.36 4.34
N GLY A 519 14.51 5.34 3.27
CA GLY A 519 15.87 5.85 3.28
C GLY A 519 15.95 7.32 3.68
N SER A 520 15.06 8.16 3.13
CA SER A 520 15.00 9.57 3.48
C SER A 520 14.57 9.80 4.94
N ILE A 521 13.57 9.06 5.45
CA ILE A 521 13.15 9.15 6.86
C ILE A 521 14.35 8.90 7.78
N GLY A 522 15.05 7.78 7.58
CA GLY A 522 16.19 7.39 8.41
C GLY A 522 17.36 8.37 8.31
N PHE A 523 17.63 8.89 7.11
CA PHE A 523 18.64 9.92 6.92
C PHE A 523 18.34 11.19 7.71
N PHE A 524 17.13 11.76 7.60
CA PHE A 524 16.80 13.02 8.27
C PHE A 524 16.74 12.87 9.79
N ALA A 525 16.25 11.73 10.29
CA ALA A 525 16.30 11.38 11.71
C ALA A 525 17.75 11.34 12.22
N THR A 526 18.62 10.64 11.50
CA THR A 526 20.06 10.54 11.83
C THR A 526 20.75 11.89 11.71
N PHE A 527 20.47 12.67 10.67
CA PHE A 527 21.05 14.00 10.46
C PHE A 527 20.69 14.97 11.60
N TYR A 528 19.45 14.94 12.07
CA TYR A 528 19.03 15.72 13.23
C TYR A 528 19.74 15.24 14.50
N PHE A 529 19.77 13.93 14.74
CA PHE A 529 20.44 13.33 15.89
C PHE A 529 21.93 13.68 15.95
N VAL A 530 22.67 13.45 14.87
CA VAL A 530 24.11 13.74 14.77
C VAL A 530 24.38 15.22 15.02
N ARG A 531 23.65 16.13 14.38
CA ARG A 531 23.82 17.57 14.64
C ARG A 531 23.53 17.92 16.09
N LYS A 532 22.54 17.29 16.71
CA LYS A 532 22.19 17.57 18.11
C LYS A 532 23.27 17.08 19.07
N ILE A 533 23.77 15.85 18.94
CA ILE A 533 24.80 15.32 19.84
C ILE A 533 26.11 16.11 19.74
N TYR A 534 26.56 16.48 18.53
CA TYR A 534 27.80 17.24 18.35
C TYR A 534 27.65 18.74 18.63
N SER A 535 26.44 19.29 18.67
CA SER A 535 26.22 20.67 19.15
C SER A 535 26.41 20.83 20.66
N VAL A 536 26.36 19.73 21.41
CA VAL A 536 26.53 19.71 22.87
C VAL A 536 27.98 19.43 23.26
N VAL A 537 28.78 18.85 22.35
CA VAL A 537 30.22 18.68 22.58
C VAL A 537 30.88 20.06 22.51
N LYS A 538 31.41 20.51 23.65
CA LYS A 538 32.26 21.70 23.70
C LYS A 538 33.62 21.29 23.13
N VAL A 539 33.90 21.73 21.91
CA VAL A 539 35.22 21.63 21.29
C VAL A 539 35.72 23.07 21.27
N ASP A 540 36.55 23.44 22.25
CA ASP A 540 37.23 24.74 22.28
C ASP A 540 38.45 24.74 21.35
#